data_AF-A0A183JUU0-F1
#
_entry.id   AF-A0A183JUU0-F1
#
_cell.length_a   1.000
_cell.length_b   1.000
_cell.length_c   1.000
_cell.angle_alpha   90.00
_cell.angle_beta   90.00
_cell.angle_gamma   90.00
#
_symmetry.space_group_name_H-M   'P 1'
#
loop_
_entity.id
_entity.type
_entity.pdbx_description
1 polymer ?
#
loop_
_entity_poly.entity_id
_entity_poly.type
_entity_poly.pdbx_seq_one_letter_code
_entity_poly.pdbx_strand_id
1 'polypeptide(L)'
;LNFIFFQSAGIAAADVKKLREAGFHTVESIQFVPKKTLLAVKGISEAKADKIIEAAQKLVPFGFTTATEFHQKRSEIIQLTTGSKELDKLLQGGIETGSITELFGEFRTGKTQICHTLAVTCQVRQISLNSCVVIHWLFPE
;
A
#
# COMPACT_ATOMS: atom_id res chain seq x y z
N LEU A 1 4.39 -13.62 -0.29
CA LEU A 1 3.53 -14.47 -1.14
C LEU A 1 3.51 -14.09 -2.64
N ASN A 2 4.16 -13.02 -3.14
CA ASN A 2 3.86 -12.55 -4.52
C ASN A 2 4.91 -12.83 -5.62
N PHE A 3 6.18 -13.13 -5.30
CA PHE A 3 7.23 -13.35 -6.33
C PHE A 3 7.37 -14.81 -6.82
N ILE A 4 6.75 -15.78 -6.13
CA ILE A 4 6.66 -17.17 -6.62
C ILE A 4 5.90 -17.19 -7.95
N PHE A 5 4.91 -16.30 -8.11
CA PHE A 5 4.15 -16.19 -9.34
C PHE A 5 5.02 -15.77 -10.53
N PHE A 6 5.93 -14.81 -10.36
CA PHE A 6 6.83 -14.41 -11.45
C PHE A 6 7.74 -15.56 -11.88
N GLN A 7 8.16 -16.43 -10.95
CA GLN A 7 8.90 -17.64 -11.29
C GLN A 7 8.04 -18.62 -12.09
N SER A 8 6.76 -18.81 -11.72
CA SER A 8 5.82 -19.63 -12.52
C SER A 8 5.43 -19.01 -13.86
N ALA A 9 5.52 -17.68 -13.99
CA ALA A 9 5.27 -16.95 -15.23
C ALA A 9 6.48 -16.92 -16.19
N GLY A 10 7.55 -17.67 -15.88
CA GLY A 10 8.72 -17.82 -16.75
C GLY A 10 9.79 -16.73 -16.58
N ILE A 11 9.78 -15.98 -15.47
CA ILE A 11 10.86 -15.03 -15.14
C ILE A 11 11.90 -15.72 -14.27
N ALA A 12 13.16 -15.60 -14.65
CA ALA A 12 14.27 -16.22 -13.95
C ALA A 12 14.40 -15.70 -12.50
N ALA A 13 14.72 -16.60 -11.57
CA ALA A 13 14.91 -16.25 -10.16
C ALA A 13 16.00 -15.18 -9.95
N ALA A 14 17.00 -15.12 -10.84
CA ALA A 14 18.04 -14.09 -10.82
C ALA A 14 17.49 -12.68 -11.11
N ASP A 15 16.51 -12.55 -12.03
CA ASP A 15 15.91 -11.26 -12.35
C ASP A 15 14.95 -10.81 -11.24
N VAL A 16 14.25 -11.76 -10.59
CA VAL A 16 13.46 -11.49 -9.37
C VAL A 16 14.33 -10.96 -8.23
N LYS A 17 15.54 -11.51 -8.04
CA LYS A 17 16.47 -11.03 -7.01
C LYS A 17 16.90 -9.59 -7.27
N LYS A 18 17.22 -9.23 -8.52
CA LYS A 18 17.56 -7.85 -8.90
C LYS A 18 16.41 -6.87 -8.67
N LEU A 19 15.19 -7.27 -9.00
CA LEU A 19 14.00 -6.45 -8.73
C LEU A 19 13.83 -6.20 -7.22
N ARG A 20 14.06 -7.23 -6.40
CA ARG A 20 14.03 -7.09 -4.94
C ARG A 20 15.13 -6.16 -4.42
N GLU A 21 16.35 -6.28 -4.94
CA GLU A 21 17.47 -5.41 -4.59
C GLU A 21 17.22 -3.94 -5.02
N ALA A 22 16.42 -3.72 -6.07
CA ALA A 22 15.96 -2.42 -6.50
C ALA A 22 14.75 -1.87 -5.70
N GLY A 23 14.25 -2.61 -4.70
CA GLY A 23 13.15 -2.19 -3.82
C GLY A 23 11.75 -2.67 -4.23
N PHE A 24 11.63 -3.48 -5.28
CA PHE A 24 10.36 -4.07 -5.69
C PHE A 24 10.06 -5.32 -4.88
N HIS A 25 9.15 -5.20 -3.91
CA HIS A 25 8.77 -6.28 -3.00
C HIS A 25 7.39 -6.88 -3.28
N THR A 26 6.58 -6.21 -4.11
CA THR A 26 5.22 -6.62 -4.46
C THR A 26 4.97 -6.52 -5.97
N VAL A 27 3.98 -7.24 -6.50
CA VAL A 27 3.63 -7.19 -7.93
C VAL A 27 3.03 -5.83 -8.26
N GLU A 28 2.27 -5.27 -7.32
CA GLU A 28 1.71 -3.92 -7.34
C GLU A 28 2.82 -2.88 -7.51
N SER A 29 3.92 -2.99 -6.76
CA SER A 29 5.04 -2.03 -6.86
C SER A 29 5.66 -1.98 -8.26
N ILE A 30 5.62 -3.08 -9.01
CA ILE A 30 6.10 -3.15 -10.39
C ILE A 30 5.08 -2.56 -11.35
N GLN A 31 3.78 -2.84 -11.13
CA GLN A 31 2.70 -2.34 -11.99
C GLN A 31 2.52 -0.82 -11.87
N PHE A 32 2.77 -0.22 -10.70
CA PHE A 32 2.57 1.21 -10.46
C PHE A 32 3.76 2.09 -10.87
N VAL A 33 4.92 1.51 -11.21
CA VAL A 33 6.07 2.29 -11.70
C VAL A 33 6.10 2.38 -13.22
N PRO A 34 6.61 3.48 -13.79
CA PRO A 34 6.78 3.55 -15.23
C PRO A 34 7.86 2.58 -15.71
N LYS A 35 7.71 2.08 -16.94
CA LYS A 35 8.68 1.17 -17.60
C LYS A 35 10.13 1.70 -17.51
N LYS A 36 10.32 3.03 -17.57
CA LYS A 36 11.63 3.69 -17.42
C LYS A 36 12.34 3.33 -16.11
N THR A 37 11.61 3.22 -15.00
CA THR A 37 12.18 2.85 -13.69
C THR A 37 12.63 1.40 -13.68
N LEU A 38 11.90 0.50 -14.34
CA LEU A 38 12.28 -0.91 -14.47
C LEU A 38 13.54 -1.08 -15.34
N LEU A 39 13.69 -0.27 -16.39
CA LEU A 39 14.88 -0.26 -17.24
C LEU A 39 16.13 0.29 -16.53
N ALA A 40 15.96 1.15 -15.52
CA ALA A 40 17.07 1.64 -14.72
C ALA A 40 17.68 0.56 -13.80
N VAL A 41 16.97 -0.55 -13.58
CA VAL A 41 17.46 -1.69 -12.80
C VAL A 41 18.57 -2.41 -13.58
N LYS A 42 19.77 -2.46 -12.99
CA LYS A 42 20.94 -3.09 -13.62
C LYS A 42 20.66 -4.54 -14.01
N GLY A 43 20.82 -4.84 -15.30
CA GLY A 43 20.70 -6.21 -15.82
C GLY A 43 19.26 -6.65 -16.15
N ILE A 44 18.32 -5.72 -16.23
CA ILE A 44 17.00 -5.90 -16.86
C ILE A 44 17.06 -5.29 -18.27
N SER A 45 16.80 -6.12 -19.29
CA SER A 45 16.67 -5.65 -20.67
C SER A 45 15.22 -5.25 -20.97
N GLU A 46 15.00 -4.51 -22.05
CA GLU A 46 13.66 -4.07 -22.45
C GLU A 46 12.69 -5.23 -22.69
N ALA A 47 13.14 -6.27 -23.40
CA ALA A 47 12.35 -7.48 -23.62
C ALA A 47 11.98 -8.23 -22.32
N LYS A 48 12.81 -8.11 -21.27
CA LYS A 48 12.48 -8.68 -19.95
C LYS A 48 11.48 -7.80 -19.20
N ALA A 49 11.65 -6.49 -19.25
CA ALA A 49 10.73 -5.54 -18.63
C ALA A 49 9.31 -5.71 -19.18
N ASP A 50 9.15 -5.87 -20.49
CA ASP A 50 7.83 -6.07 -21.10
C ASP A 50 7.15 -7.36 -20.64
N LYS A 51 7.89 -8.47 -20.55
CA LYS A 51 7.37 -9.73 -20.00
C LYS A 51 6.95 -9.61 -18.54
N ILE A 52 7.73 -8.87 -17.74
CA ILE A 52 7.43 -8.63 -16.32
C ILE A 52 6.13 -7.82 -16.19
N ILE A 53 5.97 -6.76 -16.99
CA ILE A 53 4.76 -5.92 -16.98
C ILE A 53 3.53 -6.75 -17.42
N GLU A 54 3.65 -7.53 -18.49
CA GLU A 54 2.55 -8.38 -18.97
C GLU A 54 2.12 -9.42 -17.92
N ALA A 55 3.09 -10.02 -17.21
CA ALA A 55 2.80 -10.94 -16.11
C ALA A 55 2.16 -10.23 -14.92
N ALA A 56 2.57 -9.00 -14.60
CA ALA A 56 2.01 -8.19 -13.52
C ALA A 56 0.56 -7.77 -13.81
N GLN A 57 0.25 -7.40 -15.06
CA GLN A 57 -1.09 -7.02 -15.50
C GLN A 57 -2.13 -8.14 -15.35
N LYS A 58 -1.70 -9.41 -15.46
CA LYS A 58 -2.59 -10.57 -15.27
C LYS A 58 -3.00 -10.78 -13.81
N LEU A 59 -2.20 -10.29 -12.87
CA LEU A 59 -2.46 -10.43 -11.44
C LEU A 59 -3.13 -9.20 -10.84
N VAL A 60 -2.73 -8.01 -11.27
CA VAL A 60 -3.23 -6.75 -10.73
C VAL A 60 -4.27 -6.21 -11.70
N PRO A 61 -5.56 -6.15 -11.31
CA PRO A 61 -6.59 -5.58 -12.17
C PRO A 61 -6.27 -4.11 -12.41
N PHE A 62 -5.83 -3.81 -13.63
CA PHE A 62 -5.38 -2.48 -14.05
C PHE A 62 -6.25 -2.03 -15.22
N GLY A 63 -7.05 -0.98 -15.02
CA GLY A 63 -7.98 -0.49 -16.04
C GLY A 63 -9.16 0.26 -15.45
N PHE A 64 -10.11 0.61 -16.32
CA PHE A 64 -11.35 1.25 -15.90
C PHE A 64 -12.27 0.23 -15.24
N THR A 65 -12.87 0.62 -14.11
CA THR A 65 -13.92 -0.14 -13.42
C THR A 65 -15.15 0.73 -13.26
N THR A 66 -16.31 0.13 -13.11
CA THR A 66 -17.55 0.89 -12.91
C THR A 66 -17.56 1.58 -11.54
N ALA A 67 -18.33 2.66 -11.40
CA ALA A 67 -18.48 3.38 -10.13
C ALA A 67 -19.03 2.48 -9.01
N THR A 68 -19.96 1.57 -9.36
CA THR A 68 -20.56 0.62 -8.42
C THR A 68 -19.53 -0.38 -7.89
N GLU A 69 -18.71 -0.96 -8.76
CA GLU A 69 -17.63 -1.87 -8.35
C GLU A 69 -16.60 -1.16 -7.48
N PHE A 70 -16.24 0.08 -7.83
CA PHE A 70 -15.31 0.87 -7.02
C PHE A 70 -15.88 1.19 -5.63
N HIS A 71 -17.17 1.53 -5.55
CA HIS A 71 -17.85 1.76 -4.27
C HIS A 71 -17.88 0.50 -3.40
N GLN A 72 -18.15 -0.67 -3.99
CA GLN A 72 -18.11 -1.95 -3.29
C GLN A 72 -16.70 -2.25 -2.76
N LYS A 73 -15.65 -2.03 -3.57
CA LYS A 73 -14.26 -2.19 -3.10
C LYS A 73 -13.91 -1.23 -1.96
N ARG A 74 -14.46 -0.02 -1.96
CA ARG A 74 -14.27 0.94 -0.85
C ARG A 74 -14.93 0.49 0.45
N SER A 75 -16.04 -0.26 0.40
CA SER A 75 -16.68 -0.77 1.62
C SER A 75 -15.88 -1.89 2.29
N GLU A 76 -14.98 -2.54 1.55
CA GLU A 76 -14.04 -3.54 2.06
C GLU A 76 -12.79 -2.89 2.70
N ILE A 77 -12.62 -1.56 2.59
CA ILE A 77 -11.50 -0.86 3.21
C ILE A 77 -11.62 -0.96 4.73
N ILE A 78 -10.54 -1.43 5.33
CA ILE A 78 -10.44 -1.58 6.77
C ILE A 78 -10.24 -0.21 7.40
N GLN A 79 -11.05 0.10 8.41
CA GLN A 79 -10.95 1.31 9.23
C GLN A 79 -10.42 0.97 10.63
N LEU A 80 -9.38 1.68 11.06
CA LEU A 80 -8.79 1.56 12.40
C LEU A 80 -9.52 2.46 13.39
N THR A 81 -9.88 1.90 14.55
CA THR A 81 -10.42 2.69 15.66
C THR A 81 -9.34 3.56 16.28
N THR A 82 -9.70 4.79 16.60
CA THR A 82 -8.88 5.74 17.36
C THR A 82 -8.92 5.49 18.87
N GLY A 83 -9.77 4.58 19.34
CA GLY A 83 -10.02 4.31 20.76
C GLY A 83 -11.09 5.20 21.39
N SER A 84 -11.57 6.24 20.69
CA SER A 84 -12.72 7.07 21.10
C SER A 84 -13.88 6.87 20.13
N LYS A 85 -15.07 6.58 20.69
CA LYS A 85 -16.30 6.38 19.90
C LYS A 85 -16.75 7.65 19.19
N GLU A 86 -16.54 8.79 19.83
CA GLU A 86 -16.90 10.11 19.32
C GLU A 86 -16.01 10.50 18.15
N LEU A 87 -14.69 10.26 18.27
CA LEU A 87 -13.74 10.50 17.20
C LEU A 87 -13.94 9.55 16.02
N ASP A 88 -14.19 8.27 16.29
CA ASP A 88 -14.52 7.30 15.23
C ASP A 88 -15.81 7.68 14.51
N LYS A 89 -16.83 8.18 15.25
CA LYS A 89 -18.08 8.67 14.64
C LYS A 89 -17.84 9.90 13.77
N LEU A 90 -16.98 10.82 14.21
CA LEU A 90 -16.59 12.00 13.41
C LEU A 90 -15.87 11.59 12.11
N LEU A 91 -15.03 10.55 12.18
CA LEU A 91 -14.33 9.95 11.05
C LEU A 91 -15.17 8.91 10.28
N GLN A 92 -16.45 8.76 10.61
CA GLN A 92 -17.38 7.80 9.96
C GLN A 92 -16.87 6.34 9.97
N GLY A 93 -16.24 5.94 11.07
CA GLY A 93 -15.81 4.57 11.36
C GLY A 93 -14.37 4.44 11.85
N GLY A 94 -13.51 5.44 11.57
CA GLY A 94 -12.14 5.49 12.05
C GLY A 94 -11.16 5.94 10.97
N ILE A 95 -9.87 5.64 11.15
CA ILE A 95 -8.80 5.98 10.20
C ILE A 95 -8.79 4.95 9.06
N GLU A 96 -8.99 5.39 7.82
CA GLU A 96 -8.99 4.53 6.63
C GLU A 96 -7.59 3.98 6.32
N THR A 97 -7.49 2.69 5.98
CA THR A 97 -6.26 2.10 5.44
C THR A 97 -6.12 2.38 3.93
N GLY A 98 -4.90 2.39 3.42
CA GLY A 98 -4.63 2.66 2.00
C GLY A 98 -4.71 4.14 1.60
N SER A 99 -4.90 5.03 2.57
CA SER A 99 -4.83 6.49 2.41
C SER A 99 -3.86 7.10 3.43
N ILE A 100 -3.44 8.35 3.19
CA ILE A 100 -2.64 9.13 4.14
C ILE A 100 -3.60 10.03 4.88
N THR A 101 -3.62 9.94 6.21
CA THR A 101 -4.42 10.81 7.08
C THR A 101 -3.48 11.76 7.84
N GLU A 102 -3.73 13.05 7.72
CA GLU A 102 -2.93 14.11 8.35
C GLU A 102 -3.61 14.60 9.64
N LEU A 103 -2.83 14.75 10.72
CA LEU A 103 -3.28 15.30 11.99
C LEU A 103 -2.58 16.65 12.25
N PHE A 104 -3.31 17.75 12.14
CA PHE A 104 -2.80 19.10 12.41
C PHE A 104 -3.42 19.70 13.68
N GLY A 105 -2.68 20.59 14.34
CA GLY A 105 -3.15 21.34 15.52
C GLY A 105 -2.00 21.93 16.34
N GLU A 106 -2.30 22.77 17.32
CA GLU A 106 -1.29 23.42 18.17
C GLU A 106 -0.50 22.44 19.05
N PHE A 107 0.57 22.92 19.69
CA PHE A 107 1.30 22.13 20.68
C PHE A 107 0.37 21.65 21.81
N ARG A 108 0.63 20.45 22.35
CA ARG A 108 -0.13 19.84 23.47
C ARG A 108 -1.60 19.50 23.16
N THR A 109 -2.03 19.48 21.90
CA THR A 109 -3.38 19.07 21.47
C THR A 109 -3.59 17.55 21.35
N GLY A 110 -2.64 16.73 21.82
CA GLY A 110 -2.82 15.27 21.92
C GLY A 110 -2.52 14.47 20.66
N LYS A 111 -2.04 15.10 19.57
CA LYS A 111 -1.63 14.40 18.33
C LYS A 111 -0.72 13.18 18.60
N THR A 112 0.23 13.30 19.54
CA THR A 112 1.27 12.26 19.77
C THR A 112 0.65 11.05 20.44
N GLN A 113 -0.28 11.32 21.35
CA GLN A 113 -1.04 10.30 22.04
C GLN A 113 -1.95 9.53 21.07
N ILE A 114 -2.60 10.23 20.13
CA ILE A 114 -3.41 9.58 19.09
C ILE A 114 -2.56 8.60 18.27
N CYS A 115 -1.33 9.00 17.90
CA CYS A 115 -0.45 8.12 17.14
C CYS A 115 0.05 6.91 17.94
N HIS A 116 0.34 7.08 19.24
CA HIS A 116 0.67 5.95 20.11
C HIS A 116 -0.51 4.99 20.28
N THR A 117 -1.73 5.51 20.44
CA THR A 117 -2.94 4.68 20.52
C THR A 117 -3.15 3.90 19.22
N LEU A 118 -3.02 4.56 18.07
CA LEU A 118 -3.15 3.91 16.75
C LEU A 118 -2.11 2.81 16.52
N ALA A 119 -0.89 2.96 17.04
CA ALA A 119 0.16 1.94 16.97
C ALA A 119 -0.18 0.66 17.75
N VAL A 120 -1.06 0.74 18.76
CA VAL A 120 -1.55 -0.42 19.52
C VAL A 120 -2.85 -0.94 18.92
N THR A 121 -3.81 -0.07 18.57
CA THR A 121 -5.13 -0.50 18.06
C THR A 121 -5.03 -1.23 16.73
N CYS A 122 -4.00 -0.96 15.92
CA CYS A 122 -3.74 -1.72 14.70
C CYS A 122 -3.42 -3.21 14.94
N GLN A 123 -2.96 -3.58 16.15
CA GLN A 123 -2.62 -4.96 16.51
C GLN A 123 -3.81 -5.74 17.09
N VAL A 124 -4.75 -5.04 17.72
CA VAL A 124 -5.84 -5.65 18.51
C VAL A 124 -6.92 -6.27 17.62
N ARG A 125 -7.09 -5.79 16.39
CA ARG A 125 -7.92 -6.49 15.39
C ARG A 125 -7.04 -7.48 14.63
N GLN A 126 -7.49 -8.73 14.51
CA GLN A 126 -6.95 -9.75 13.58
C GLN A 126 -7.09 -9.28 12.12
N ILE A 127 -6.26 -8.34 11.72
CA ILE A 127 -6.14 -7.85 10.35
C ILE A 127 -4.76 -8.28 9.86
N SER A 128 -4.77 -9.02 8.75
CA SER A 128 -3.60 -9.34 7.94
C SER A 128 -2.55 -8.23 7.99
N LEU A 129 -1.31 -8.59 8.36
CA LEU A 129 -0.12 -7.75 8.61
C LEU A 129 0.33 -6.83 7.45
N ASN A 130 -0.49 -6.59 6.44
CA ASN A 130 -0.11 -5.88 5.21
C ASN A 130 -0.77 -4.51 5.01
N SER A 131 -1.58 -4.02 5.95
CA SER A 131 -2.23 -2.71 5.84
C SER A 131 -1.45 -1.65 6.63
N CYS A 132 -0.41 -1.08 6.02
CA CYS A 132 0.30 0.06 6.60
C CYS A 132 -0.63 1.29 6.66
N VAL A 133 -0.77 1.90 7.84
CA VAL A 133 -1.26 3.28 7.97
C VAL A 133 -0.04 4.17 8.17
N VAL A 134 0.16 5.10 7.25
CA VAL A 134 1.23 6.10 7.36
C VAL A 134 0.58 7.39 7.85
N ILE A 135 0.82 7.73 9.11
CA ILE A 135 0.42 9.03 9.68
C ILE A 135 1.57 9.99 9.46
N HIS A 136 1.34 11.02 8.64
CA HIS A 136 2.30 12.11 8.45
C HIS A 136 2.04 13.23 9.46
N TRP A 137 3.13 13.82 9.94
CA TRP A 137 3.14 14.78 11.03
C TRP A 137 3.77 16.08 10.58
N LEU A 138 2.95 17.13 10.47
CA LEU A 138 3.44 18.49 10.33
C LEU A 138 3.46 19.19 11.70
N PHE A 139 4.64 19.61 12.13
CA PHE A 139 4.78 20.68 13.12
C PHE A 139 4.82 21.99 12.34
N PRO A 140 3.78 22.84 12.39
CA PRO A 140 4.00 24.25 12.18
C PRO A 140 4.73 24.79 13.42
N GLU A 141 5.89 25.41 13.20
CA GLU A 141 6.47 26.35 14.17
C GLU A 141 5.50 27.51 14.45
#